data_AF-A0A424QSI4-F1
#
_entry.id   AF-A0A424QSI4-F1
#
_cell.length_a   1.000
_cell.length_b   1.000
_cell.length_c   1.000
_cell.angle_alpha   90.00
_cell.angle_beta   90.00
_cell.angle_gamma   90.00
#
_symmetry.space_group_name_H-M   'P 1'
#
loop_
_entity.id
_entity.type
_entity.pdbx_description
1 polymer ?
#
loop_
_entity_poly.entity_id
_entity_poly.type
_entity_poly.pdbx_seq_one_letter_code
_entity_poly.pdbx_strand_id
1 'polypeptide(L)'
;MKYKILQDLIILFVIICFTNNNSLGQENNIISKTKSQLKLTESNQLFYQGNIKTALLNYREIIASNPLNSKAQFGAARCYYKLNDYENAKYHVEMAFKNDPNSDEDLYYLMAEVYFRLGALEKAKINYEKYKTICSKQKLKEYNIDLKLRQLEYSNTTLNNSNEKITITNMGPMINSKGPEYAPSISIDGKYLMFTSRRPDTKGGNVDHYYDHQYFSDIYLSKWDSLTNNWSKPSNKLGRINTEFYDASLSFKADNSIIIYRNIMGVTKSGDIYEASYSKNDSWSSPKPILYKNKAISNKINSSYFESSASITEDESFIYFVSERVSGFGKTDIYCVKKEGKNYSEPINLGNNINSPGDEKCVFIHPSGDLLFFTSNGRDESIGSYDVYYCTGGYNNWSEPKNIGRPINTTLEEKTINISKDGNTAFVGGYYSINNQGDADLYKIDISSLNLLKK
;
A
#
# COMPACT_ATOMS: atom_id res chain seq x y z
N MET A 1 15.59 74.47 -40.20
CA MET A 1 14.30 73.76 -40.01
C MET A 1 14.34 72.28 -40.42
N LYS A 2 15.01 71.89 -41.51
CA LYS A 2 15.05 70.48 -41.99
C LYS A 2 15.75 69.46 -41.07
N TYR A 3 16.75 69.86 -40.27
CA TYR A 3 17.48 68.93 -39.39
C TYR A 3 16.74 68.51 -38.11
N LYS A 4 15.82 69.36 -37.61
CA LYS A 4 15.07 69.08 -36.37
C LYS A 4 13.99 68.01 -36.59
N ILE A 5 13.32 68.07 -37.75
CA ILE A 5 12.29 67.12 -38.18
C ILE A 5 12.86 65.71 -38.37
N LEU A 6 14.10 65.59 -38.87
CA LEU A 6 14.76 64.31 -39.07
C LEU A 6 15.18 63.64 -37.73
N GLN A 7 15.62 64.44 -36.75
CA GLN A 7 15.90 63.96 -35.39
C GLN A 7 14.63 63.48 -34.68
N ASP A 8 13.53 64.24 -34.79
CA ASP A 8 12.25 63.87 -34.16
C ASP A 8 11.65 62.59 -34.78
N LEU A 9 11.83 62.37 -36.09
CA LEU A 9 11.40 61.14 -36.78
C LEU A 9 12.23 59.90 -36.38
N ILE A 10 13.54 60.05 -36.15
CA ILE A 10 14.40 58.94 -35.71
C ILE A 10 14.07 58.55 -34.27
N ILE A 11 13.80 59.52 -33.39
CA ILE A 11 13.39 59.26 -32.00
C ILE A 11 12.03 58.54 -31.97
N LEU A 12 11.07 58.95 -32.81
CA LEU A 12 9.76 58.30 -32.90
C LEU A 12 9.86 56.84 -33.42
N PHE A 13 10.74 56.58 -34.39
CA PHE A 13 10.95 55.24 -34.94
C PHE A 13 11.64 54.30 -33.93
N VAL A 14 12.60 54.80 -33.15
CA VAL A 14 13.25 54.04 -32.07
C VAL A 14 12.24 53.70 -30.96
N ILE A 15 11.36 54.63 -30.58
CA ILE A 15 10.32 54.37 -29.56
C ILE A 15 9.33 53.29 -30.05
N ILE A 16 8.92 53.32 -31.33
CA ILE A 16 8.02 52.30 -31.90
C ILE A 16 8.68 50.91 -31.97
N CYS A 17 9.99 50.84 -32.24
CA CYS A 17 10.73 49.57 -32.17
C CYS A 17 10.88 49.03 -30.74
N PHE A 18 10.98 49.90 -29.72
CA PHE A 18 11.01 49.48 -28.32
C PHE A 18 9.62 49.08 -27.78
N THR A 19 8.52 49.63 -28.30
CA THR A 19 7.17 49.22 -27.89
C THR A 19 6.73 47.88 -28.50
N ASN A 20 7.18 47.55 -29.72
CA ASN A 20 6.82 46.28 -30.38
C ASN A 20 7.57 45.06 -29.83
N ASN A 21 8.79 45.23 -29.28
CA ASN A 21 9.49 44.14 -28.59
C ASN A 21 8.84 43.74 -27.25
N ASN A 22 8.15 44.68 -26.60
CA ASN A 22 7.44 44.39 -25.35
C ASN A 22 6.13 43.61 -25.57
N SER A 23 5.43 43.78 -26.70
CA SER A 23 4.18 43.04 -26.95
C SER A 23 4.44 41.58 -27.32
N LEU A 24 5.47 41.28 -28.13
CA LEU A 24 5.89 39.92 -28.46
C LEU A 24 6.44 39.15 -27.23
N GLY A 25 7.14 39.84 -26.34
CA GLY A 25 7.58 39.29 -25.05
C GLY A 25 6.42 38.99 -24.09
N GLN A 26 5.37 39.82 -24.09
CA GLN A 26 4.16 39.60 -23.29
C GLN A 26 3.29 38.47 -23.84
N GLU A 27 3.10 38.37 -25.15
CA GLU A 27 2.34 37.27 -25.78
C GLU A 27 3.00 35.90 -25.56
N ASN A 28 4.33 35.80 -25.74
CA ASN A 28 5.07 34.56 -25.46
C ASN A 28 5.00 34.16 -23.97
N ASN A 29 4.94 35.14 -23.07
CA ASN A 29 4.80 34.89 -21.63
C ASN A 29 3.37 34.46 -21.25
N ILE A 30 2.34 35.00 -21.91
CA ILE A 30 0.95 34.58 -21.74
C ILE A 30 0.73 33.17 -22.29
N ILE A 31 1.20 32.87 -23.51
CA ILE A 31 1.06 31.56 -24.13
C ILE A 31 1.79 30.49 -23.32
N SER A 32 3.01 30.76 -22.86
CA SER A 32 3.77 29.83 -22.02
C SER A 32 3.12 29.60 -20.65
N LYS A 33 2.57 30.65 -20.00
CA LYS A 33 1.78 30.52 -18.77
C LYS A 33 0.51 29.69 -18.98
N THR A 34 -0.24 29.93 -20.04
CA THR A 34 -1.46 29.17 -20.38
C THR A 34 -1.14 27.70 -20.66
N LYS A 35 -0.07 27.43 -21.41
CA LYS A 35 0.41 26.06 -21.66
C LYS A 35 0.82 25.35 -20.37
N SER A 36 1.54 26.04 -19.48
CA SER A 36 1.92 25.49 -18.18
C SER A 36 0.71 25.20 -17.30
N GLN A 37 -0.32 26.06 -17.33
CA GLN A 37 -1.55 25.87 -16.55
C GLN A 37 -2.37 24.68 -17.08
N LEU A 38 -2.50 24.54 -18.40
CA LEU A 38 -3.17 23.39 -19.01
C LEU A 38 -2.46 22.08 -18.63
N LYS A 39 -1.13 22.04 -18.76
CA LYS A 39 -0.33 20.88 -18.38
C LYS A 39 -0.43 20.56 -16.89
N LEU A 40 -0.53 21.58 -16.02
CA LEU A 40 -0.78 21.38 -14.59
C LEU A 40 -2.13 20.70 -14.34
N THR A 41 -3.20 21.15 -15.01
CA THR A 41 -4.53 20.53 -14.90
C THR A 41 -4.53 19.09 -15.39
N GLU A 42 -3.90 18.81 -16.54
CA GLU A 42 -3.72 17.44 -17.07
C GLU A 42 -2.95 16.56 -16.08
N SER A 43 -1.87 17.08 -15.50
CA SER A 43 -1.07 16.35 -14.50
C SER A 43 -1.87 16.01 -13.24
N ASN A 44 -2.74 16.93 -12.79
CA ASN A 44 -3.65 16.67 -11.69
C ASN A 44 -4.64 15.56 -12.05
N GLN A 45 -5.23 15.59 -13.24
CA GLN A 45 -6.14 14.53 -13.70
C GLN A 45 -5.45 13.16 -13.74
N LEU A 46 -4.25 13.09 -14.30
CA LEU A 46 -3.44 11.88 -14.32
C LEU A 46 -3.14 11.36 -12.90
N PHE A 47 -2.83 12.26 -11.97
CA PHE A 47 -2.63 11.89 -10.56
C PHE A 47 -3.90 11.27 -9.96
N TYR A 48 -5.07 11.88 -10.15
CA TYR A 48 -6.34 11.36 -9.64
C TYR A 48 -6.80 10.08 -10.33
N GLN A 49 -6.38 9.83 -11.57
CA GLN A 49 -6.60 8.58 -12.30
C GLN A 49 -5.63 7.46 -11.91
N GLY A 50 -4.67 7.72 -11.01
CA GLY A 50 -3.69 6.72 -10.58
C GLY A 50 -2.49 6.57 -11.52
N ASN A 51 -2.41 7.33 -12.62
CA ASN A 51 -1.24 7.36 -13.50
C ASN A 51 -0.12 8.25 -12.92
N ILE A 52 0.38 7.84 -11.76
CA ILE A 52 1.31 8.63 -10.93
C ILE A 52 2.63 8.90 -11.65
N LYS A 53 3.16 7.92 -12.38
CA LYS A 53 4.44 8.06 -13.09
C LYS A 53 4.38 9.10 -14.21
N THR A 54 3.27 9.13 -14.97
CA THR A 54 3.08 10.12 -16.04
C THR A 54 2.79 11.50 -15.46
N ALA A 55 1.98 11.58 -14.40
CA ALA A 55 1.75 12.83 -13.68
C ALA A 55 3.09 13.44 -13.17
N LEU A 56 3.94 12.62 -12.56
CA LEU A 56 5.25 13.04 -12.08
C LEU A 56 6.15 13.56 -13.20
N LEU A 57 6.18 12.87 -14.35
CA LEU A 57 6.94 13.32 -15.51
C LEU A 57 6.48 14.72 -15.95
N ASN A 58 5.17 14.93 -16.06
CA ASN A 58 4.62 16.23 -16.46
C ASN A 58 4.93 17.35 -15.45
N TYR A 59 4.84 17.07 -14.14
CA TYR A 59 5.24 18.05 -13.13
C TYR A 59 6.72 18.40 -13.23
N ARG A 60 7.59 17.41 -13.44
CA ARG A 60 9.04 17.63 -13.60
C ARG A 60 9.35 18.49 -14.82
N GLU A 61 8.62 18.35 -15.92
CA GLU A 61 8.78 19.22 -17.08
C GLU A 61 8.35 20.67 -16.81
N ILE A 62 7.25 20.86 -16.06
CA ILE A 62 6.83 22.21 -15.62
C ILE A 62 7.91 22.82 -14.71
N ILE A 63 8.43 22.06 -13.75
CA ILE A 63 9.47 22.49 -12.82
C ILE A 63 10.77 22.81 -13.56
N ALA A 64 11.15 22.01 -14.56
CA ALA A 64 12.34 22.27 -15.37
C ALA A 64 12.24 23.60 -16.14
N SER A 65 11.03 23.97 -16.57
CA SER A 65 10.76 25.23 -17.26
C SER A 65 10.62 26.42 -16.29
N ASN A 66 10.06 26.17 -15.10
CA ASN A 66 9.87 27.18 -14.05
C ASN A 66 9.99 26.53 -12.65
N PRO A 67 11.20 26.55 -12.05
CA PRO A 67 11.44 25.94 -10.74
C PRO A 67 10.66 26.58 -9.58
N LEU A 68 10.19 27.82 -9.75
CA LEU A 68 9.41 28.58 -8.78
C LEU A 68 7.91 28.25 -8.81
N ASN A 69 7.46 27.38 -9.72
CA ASN A 69 6.06 26.98 -9.80
C ASN A 69 5.67 26.08 -8.60
N SER A 70 5.15 26.71 -7.53
CA SER A 70 4.81 26.00 -6.29
C SER A 70 3.79 24.88 -6.49
N LYS A 71 2.77 25.07 -7.35
CA LYS A 71 1.76 24.03 -7.62
C LYS A 71 2.35 22.79 -8.28
N ALA A 72 3.32 22.98 -9.19
CA ALA A 72 4.01 21.86 -9.81
C ALA A 72 4.94 21.14 -8.82
N GLN A 73 5.63 21.88 -7.93
CA GLN A 73 6.42 21.31 -6.84
C GLN A 73 5.54 20.49 -5.88
N PHE A 74 4.39 21.02 -5.47
CA PHE A 74 3.42 20.32 -4.64
C PHE A 74 2.86 19.05 -5.34
N GLY A 75 2.51 19.15 -6.62
CA GLY A 75 2.07 18.01 -7.43
C GLY A 75 3.14 16.91 -7.54
N ALA A 76 4.40 17.30 -7.77
CA ALA A 76 5.53 16.36 -7.76
C ALA A 76 5.71 15.70 -6.39
N ALA A 77 5.63 16.47 -5.30
CA ALA A 77 5.71 15.93 -3.94
C ALA A 77 4.62 14.89 -3.65
N ARG A 78 3.37 15.15 -4.07
CA ARG A 78 2.26 14.18 -3.98
C ARG A 78 2.57 12.90 -4.75
N CYS A 79 3.13 13.03 -5.95
CA CYS A 79 3.51 11.86 -6.75
C CYS A 79 4.61 11.04 -6.07
N TYR A 80 5.68 11.68 -5.59
CA TYR A 80 6.74 10.99 -4.87
C TYR A 80 6.24 10.33 -3.58
N TYR A 81 5.34 10.99 -2.83
CA TYR A 81 4.70 10.40 -1.66
C TYR A 81 3.91 9.13 -2.01
N LYS A 82 3.14 9.16 -3.11
CA LYS A 82 2.38 7.99 -3.61
C LYS A 82 3.28 6.86 -4.14
N LEU A 83 4.49 7.17 -4.55
CA LEU A 83 5.51 6.21 -4.98
C LEU A 83 6.43 5.77 -3.83
N ASN A 84 6.11 6.13 -2.58
CA ASN A 84 6.89 5.82 -1.38
C ASN A 84 8.33 6.40 -1.38
N ASP A 85 8.61 7.38 -2.24
CA ASP A 85 9.88 8.10 -2.30
C ASP A 85 9.80 9.36 -1.43
N TYR A 86 9.86 9.15 -0.12
CA TYR A 86 9.58 10.22 0.85
C TYR A 86 10.68 11.28 0.91
N GLU A 87 11.91 10.97 0.53
CA GLU A 87 12.99 11.96 0.48
C GLU A 87 12.80 12.95 -0.68
N ASN A 88 12.44 12.47 -1.88
CA ASN A 88 12.08 13.37 -2.97
C ASN A 88 10.76 14.11 -2.66
N ALA A 89 9.80 13.45 -2.02
CA ALA A 89 8.57 14.12 -1.58
C ALA A 89 8.88 15.29 -0.62
N LYS A 90 9.80 15.09 0.33
CA LYS A 90 10.26 16.13 1.26
C LYS A 90 10.91 17.29 0.53
N TYR A 91 11.85 17.01 -0.37
CA TYR A 91 12.50 18.06 -1.16
C TYR A 91 11.48 18.92 -1.90
N HIS A 92 10.54 18.28 -2.61
CA HIS A 92 9.57 19.00 -3.43
C HIS A 92 8.52 19.74 -2.59
N VAL A 93 8.07 19.20 -1.45
CA VAL A 93 7.10 19.88 -0.59
C VAL A 93 7.73 21.07 0.15
N GLU A 94 9.00 20.96 0.57
CA GLU A 94 9.76 22.08 1.15
C GLU A 94 9.99 23.18 0.11
N MET A 95 10.25 22.82 -1.15
CA MET A 95 10.36 23.77 -2.26
C MET A 95 9.03 24.46 -2.57
N ALA A 96 7.90 23.74 -2.56
CA ALA A 96 6.58 24.33 -2.71
C ALA A 96 6.33 25.38 -1.60
N PHE A 97 6.55 24.98 -0.35
CA PHE A 97 6.42 25.87 0.80
C PHE A 97 7.32 27.11 0.72
N LYS A 98 8.58 26.95 0.34
CA LYS A 98 9.51 28.07 0.17
C LYS A 98 9.05 29.06 -0.92
N ASN A 99 8.50 28.55 -2.01
CA ASN A 99 8.08 29.36 -3.16
C ASN A 99 6.78 30.12 -2.88
N ASP A 100 5.79 29.43 -2.31
CA ASP A 100 4.51 30.02 -1.90
C ASP A 100 3.82 29.13 -0.84
N PRO A 101 3.84 29.52 0.45
CA PRO A 101 3.20 28.77 1.53
C PRO A 101 1.68 28.61 1.41
N ASN A 102 1.02 29.40 0.55
CA ASN A 102 -0.43 29.38 0.37
C ASN A 102 -0.83 28.79 -1.01
N SER A 103 0.11 28.15 -1.71
CA SER A 103 -0.13 27.68 -3.08
C SER A 103 -1.15 26.57 -3.20
N ASP A 104 -1.33 25.80 -2.11
CA ASP A 104 -2.27 24.71 -2.00
C ASP A 104 -2.76 24.61 -0.55
N GLU A 105 -4.05 24.34 -0.35
CA GLU A 105 -4.66 24.25 0.98
C GLU A 105 -4.11 23.05 1.77
N ASP A 106 -3.71 21.97 1.10
CA ASP A 106 -3.25 20.72 1.71
C ASP A 106 -1.71 20.67 1.88
N LEU A 107 -1.02 21.78 1.65
CA LEU A 107 0.44 21.85 1.72
C LEU A 107 0.99 21.43 3.09
N TYR A 108 0.46 22.01 4.17
CA TYR A 108 0.87 21.66 5.54
C TYR A 108 0.52 20.22 5.90
N TYR A 109 -0.61 19.71 5.42
CA TYR A 109 -0.98 18.30 5.60
C TYR A 109 0.03 17.37 4.92
N LEU A 110 0.39 17.64 3.66
CA LEU A 110 1.39 16.83 2.95
C LEU A 110 2.76 16.91 3.60
N MET A 111 3.18 18.09 4.07
CA MET A 111 4.42 18.24 4.85
C MET A 111 4.39 17.36 6.10
N ALA A 112 3.28 17.37 6.84
CA ALA A 112 3.13 16.56 8.04
C ALA A 112 3.23 15.05 7.75
N GLU A 113 2.50 14.58 6.73
CA GLU A 113 2.55 13.18 6.29
C GLU A 113 3.98 12.77 5.88
N VAL A 114 4.66 13.57 5.06
CA VAL A 114 6.04 13.30 4.61
C VAL A 114 7.00 13.22 5.79
N TYR A 115 6.96 14.20 6.71
CA TYR A 115 7.80 14.18 7.89
C TYR A 115 7.50 12.99 8.80
N PHE A 116 6.23 12.58 8.91
CA PHE A 116 5.85 11.42 9.70
C PHE A 116 6.45 10.14 9.11
N ARG A 117 6.30 9.92 7.80
CA ARG A 117 6.92 8.75 7.12
C ARG A 117 8.43 8.70 7.31
N LEU A 118 9.10 9.87 7.28
CA LEU A 118 10.54 10.00 7.51
C LEU A 118 10.96 9.93 9.00
N GLY A 119 10.03 9.71 9.92
CA GLY A 119 10.32 9.64 11.36
C GLY A 119 10.65 11.00 12.01
N ALA A 120 10.48 12.11 11.30
CA ALA A 120 10.67 13.46 11.82
C ALA A 120 9.42 13.91 12.61
N LEU A 121 9.10 13.21 13.70
CA LEU A 121 7.82 13.31 14.42
C LEU A 121 7.50 14.72 14.91
N GLU A 122 8.49 15.46 15.42
CA GLU A 122 8.27 16.84 15.89
C GLU A 122 7.87 17.78 14.73
N LYS A 123 8.54 17.65 13.58
CA LYS A 123 8.18 18.43 12.39
C LYS A 123 6.79 18.04 11.88
N ALA A 124 6.45 16.75 11.92
CA ALA A 124 5.12 16.29 11.53
C ALA A 124 4.04 16.90 12.43
N LYS A 125 4.25 16.90 13.76
CA LYS A 125 3.34 17.48 14.75
C LYS A 125 3.09 18.96 14.50
N ILE A 126 4.15 19.74 14.33
CA ILE A 126 4.06 21.18 14.04
C ILE A 126 3.19 21.44 12.80
N ASN A 127 3.37 20.65 11.74
CA ASN A 127 2.64 20.82 10.49
C ASN A 127 1.18 20.36 10.59
N TYR A 128 0.87 19.26 11.30
CA TYR A 128 -0.53 18.88 11.56
C TYR A 128 -1.27 19.92 12.38
N GLU A 129 -0.67 20.44 13.45
CA GLU A 129 -1.27 21.48 14.27
C GLU A 129 -1.48 22.76 13.46
N LYS A 130 -0.51 23.13 12.61
CA LYS A 130 -0.66 24.26 11.70
C LYS A 130 -1.82 24.04 10.73
N TYR A 131 -1.88 22.88 10.06
CA TYR A 131 -2.97 22.52 9.16
C TYR A 131 -4.33 22.60 9.87
N LYS A 132 -4.40 22.11 11.12
CA LYS A 132 -5.61 22.12 11.95
C LYS A 132 -6.16 23.52 12.19
N THR A 133 -5.30 24.54 12.27
CA THR A 133 -5.71 25.94 12.46
C THR A 133 -6.23 26.64 11.19
N ILE A 134 -5.87 26.16 9.99
CA ILE A 134 -6.14 26.87 8.74
C ILE A 134 -7.17 26.17 7.84
N CYS A 135 -7.36 24.85 7.99
CA CYS A 135 -8.24 24.09 7.11
C CYS A 135 -9.72 24.13 7.55
N SER A 136 -10.61 23.69 6.66
CA SER A 136 -12.05 23.62 6.95
C SER A 136 -12.38 22.45 7.89
N LYS A 137 -13.51 22.55 8.61
CA LYS A 137 -14.03 21.44 9.44
C LYS A 137 -14.26 20.15 8.62
N GLN A 138 -14.61 20.29 7.34
CA GLN A 138 -14.80 19.15 6.45
C GLN A 138 -13.47 18.43 6.20
N LYS A 139 -12.40 19.17 5.88
CA LYS A 139 -11.06 18.62 5.67
C LYS A 139 -10.47 17.98 6.92
N LEU A 140 -10.69 18.59 8.09
CA LEU A 140 -10.31 18.00 9.38
C LEU A 140 -10.88 16.59 9.55
N LYS A 141 -12.16 16.40 9.19
CA LYS A 141 -12.83 15.11 9.26
C LYS A 141 -12.37 14.16 8.14
N GLU A 142 -12.19 14.67 6.93
CA GLU A 142 -11.73 13.89 5.76
C GLU A 142 -10.36 13.25 6.02
N TYR A 143 -9.40 14.03 6.53
CA TYR A 143 -8.05 13.53 6.85
C TYR A 143 -7.90 12.98 8.27
N ASN A 144 -8.95 13.08 9.08
CA ASN A 144 -8.99 12.61 10.46
C ASN A 144 -7.76 13.08 11.25
N ILE A 145 -7.52 14.39 11.26
CA ILE A 145 -6.29 15.00 11.80
C ILE A 145 -6.09 14.67 13.28
N ASP A 146 -7.17 14.54 14.05
CA ASP A 146 -7.09 14.15 15.47
C ASP A 146 -6.56 12.72 15.65
N LEU A 147 -6.97 11.77 14.81
CA LEU A 147 -6.39 10.42 14.79
C LEU A 147 -4.90 10.48 14.44
N LYS A 148 -4.53 11.25 13.40
CA LYS A 148 -3.11 11.40 13.01
C LYS A 148 -2.23 11.94 14.13
N LEU A 149 -2.72 12.90 14.90
CA LEU A 149 -2.01 13.44 16.06
C LEU A 149 -1.85 12.40 17.18
N ARG A 150 -2.87 11.59 17.47
CA ARG A 150 -2.79 10.50 18.46
C ARG A 150 -1.83 9.39 18.03
N GLN A 151 -1.85 9.01 16.75
CA GLN A 151 -0.91 8.04 16.17
C GLN A 151 0.53 8.57 16.25
N LEU A 152 0.75 9.86 15.95
CA LEU A 152 2.06 10.48 16.09
C LEU A 152 2.55 10.47 17.54
N GLU A 153 1.67 10.78 18.49
CA GLU A 153 1.98 10.70 19.92
C GLU A 153 2.36 9.27 20.33
N TYR A 154 1.56 8.26 19.95
CA TYR A 154 1.89 6.87 20.19
C TYR A 154 3.24 6.48 19.58
N SER A 155 3.47 6.78 18.29
CA SER A 155 4.74 6.52 17.61
C SER A 155 5.93 7.11 18.37
N ASN A 156 5.78 8.32 18.91
CA ASN A 156 6.81 8.96 19.74
C ASN A 156 7.07 8.21 21.06
N THR A 157 6.03 7.69 21.73
CA THR A 157 6.21 6.88 22.96
C THR A 157 6.96 5.56 22.72
N THR A 158 6.96 5.05 21.48
CA THR A 158 7.62 3.78 21.13
C THR A 158 9.09 3.91 20.74
N LEU A 159 9.62 5.13 20.53
CA LEU A 159 10.97 5.35 19.97
C LEU A 159 12.09 4.64 20.75
N ASN A 160 11.96 4.58 22.07
CA ASN A 160 12.95 3.94 22.96
C ASN A 160 12.57 2.49 23.34
N ASN A 161 11.44 1.98 22.84
CA ASN A 161 10.89 0.66 23.17
C ASN A 161 11.02 -0.30 21.98
N SER A 162 12.20 -0.32 21.36
CA SER A 162 12.51 -1.28 20.29
C SER A 162 13.02 -2.59 20.88
N ASN A 163 12.48 -3.73 20.44
CA ASN A 163 13.00 -5.02 20.86
C ASN A 163 14.26 -5.38 20.07
N GLU A 164 15.43 -5.17 20.69
CA GLU A 164 16.75 -5.42 20.09
C GLU A 164 17.02 -6.90 19.74
N LYS A 165 16.21 -7.84 20.25
CA LYS A 165 16.33 -9.27 19.92
C LYS A 165 15.64 -9.62 18.59
N ILE A 166 14.83 -8.72 18.03
CA ILE A 166 14.18 -8.93 16.74
C ILE A 166 15.16 -8.57 15.62
N THR A 167 15.42 -9.54 14.75
CA THR A 167 16.28 -9.33 13.57
C THR A 167 15.44 -9.37 12.31
N ILE A 168 15.49 -8.29 11.52
CA ILE A 168 14.79 -8.16 10.22
C ILE A 168 15.81 -8.37 9.10
N THR A 169 15.57 -9.36 8.24
CA THR A 169 16.44 -9.70 7.12
C THR A 169 15.67 -9.61 5.81
N ASN A 170 16.12 -8.78 4.88
CA ASN A 170 15.61 -8.78 3.51
C ASN A 170 15.85 -10.15 2.86
N MET A 171 14.85 -10.71 2.16
CA MET A 171 14.95 -12.05 1.55
C MET A 171 15.83 -12.12 0.29
N GLY A 172 16.43 -10.98 -0.09
CA GLY A 172 17.48 -10.88 -1.09
C GLY A 172 16.97 -10.93 -2.54
N PRO A 173 17.86 -10.68 -3.51
CA PRO A 173 17.50 -10.51 -4.93
C PRO A 173 17.07 -11.81 -5.62
N MET A 174 17.15 -12.96 -4.95
CA MET A 174 16.58 -14.21 -5.45
C MET A 174 15.05 -14.20 -5.36
N ILE A 175 14.52 -13.62 -4.29
CA ILE A 175 13.09 -13.55 -3.99
C ILE A 175 12.53 -12.21 -4.42
N ASN A 176 13.17 -11.12 -3.98
CA ASN A 176 12.75 -9.75 -4.28
C ASN A 176 13.24 -9.29 -5.66
N SER A 177 12.51 -8.35 -6.25
CA SER A 177 12.77 -7.81 -7.58
C SER A 177 12.72 -6.28 -7.57
N LYS A 178 12.59 -5.65 -8.75
CA LYS A 178 12.30 -4.21 -8.86
C LYS A 178 10.81 -3.89 -8.75
N GLY A 179 9.94 -4.88 -8.95
CA GLY A 179 8.51 -4.74 -8.70
C GLY A 179 8.19 -4.98 -7.22
N PRO A 180 6.96 -4.72 -6.79
CA PRO A 180 6.52 -5.02 -5.44
C PRO A 180 6.33 -6.53 -5.25
N GLU A 181 6.88 -7.06 -4.16
CA GLU A 181 6.56 -8.38 -3.60
C GLU A 181 5.79 -8.25 -2.28
N TYR A 182 4.73 -9.04 -2.12
CA TYR A 182 3.86 -8.99 -0.94
C TYR A 182 3.05 -10.30 -0.78
N ALA A 183 2.28 -10.39 0.30
CA ALA A 183 1.46 -11.54 0.66
C ALA A 183 2.24 -12.88 0.68
N PRO A 184 3.35 -12.96 1.44
CA PRO A 184 4.04 -14.22 1.62
C PRO A 184 3.14 -15.21 2.37
N SER A 185 3.20 -16.47 1.99
CA SER A 185 2.57 -17.57 2.69
C SER A 185 3.52 -18.76 2.71
N ILE A 186 3.81 -19.28 3.89
CA ILE A 186 4.62 -20.49 4.07
C ILE A 186 3.73 -21.72 4.21
N SER A 187 4.12 -22.84 3.60
CA SER A 187 3.50 -24.13 3.89
C SER A 187 3.77 -24.54 5.34
N ILE A 188 2.88 -25.36 5.90
CA ILE A 188 2.96 -25.80 7.30
C ILE A 188 4.28 -26.54 7.62
N ASP A 189 4.86 -27.20 6.62
CA ASP A 189 6.13 -27.93 6.72
C ASP A 189 7.36 -27.07 6.39
N GLY A 190 7.17 -25.78 6.08
CA GLY A 190 8.23 -24.82 5.79
C GLY A 190 8.91 -25.01 4.42
N LYS A 191 8.44 -25.94 3.58
CA LYS A 191 9.12 -26.28 2.32
C LYS A 191 8.76 -25.37 1.15
N TYR A 192 7.61 -24.71 1.21
CA TYR A 192 7.09 -23.89 0.14
C TYR A 192 6.82 -22.47 0.63
N LEU A 193 7.34 -21.50 -0.11
CA LEU A 193 7.00 -20.09 0.02
C LEU A 193 6.23 -19.65 -1.22
N MET A 194 4.97 -19.30 -1.05
CA MET A 194 4.23 -18.55 -2.05
C MET A 194 4.22 -17.07 -1.72
N PHE A 195 4.23 -16.25 -2.75
CA PHE A 195 4.07 -14.80 -2.60
C PHE A 195 3.49 -14.21 -3.87
N THR A 196 3.05 -12.97 -3.77
CA THR A 196 2.51 -12.20 -4.89
C THR A 196 3.57 -11.22 -5.38
N SER A 197 3.71 -11.06 -6.69
CA SER A 197 4.59 -10.05 -7.28
C SER A 197 3.99 -9.41 -8.52
N ARG A 198 4.32 -8.15 -8.77
CA ARG A 198 3.97 -7.40 -10.00
C ARG A 198 5.20 -7.15 -10.87
N ARG A 199 6.09 -8.15 -10.95
CA ARG A 199 7.28 -8.13 -11.80
C ARG A 199 6.93 -8.32 -13.29
N PRO A 200 7.83 -7.91 -14.22
CA PRO A 200 7.52 -7.88 -15.65
C PRO A 200 7.19 -9.22 -16.32
N ASP A 201 7.59 -10.35 -15.72
CA ASP A 201 7.30 -11.70 -16.20
C ASP A 201 5.95 -12.25 -15.72
N THR A 202 5.04 -11.37 -15.28
CA THR A 202 3.63 -11.71 -15.00
C THR A 202 2.98 -12.42 -16.19
N LYS A 203 2.04 -13.33 -15.93
CA LYS A 203 1.35 -14.08 -16.95
C LYS A 203 0.52 -13.13 -17.84
N GLY A 204 0.67 -13.29 -19.15
CA GLY A 204 0.09 -12.40 -20.16
C GLY A 204 0.91 -11.11 -20.40
N GLY A 205 1.79 -10.70 -19.48
CA GLY A 205 2.64 -9.52 -19.63
C GLY A 205 1.88 -8.18 -19.67
N ASN A 206 0.61 -8.17 -19.26
CA ASN A 206 -0.26 -7.01 -19.32
C ASN A 206 -0.06 -6.08 -18.11
N VAL A 207 -0.41 -4.80 -18.29
CA VAL A 207 -0.48 -3.81 -17.22
C VAL A 207 -1.92 -3.36 -17.01
N ASP A 208 -2.24 -2.93 -15.81
CA ASP A 208 -3.56 -2.42 -15.48
C ASP A 208 -3.72 -0.97 -15.93
N HIS A 209 -4.16 -0.78 -17.17
CA HIS A 209 -4.40 0.54 -17.75
C HIS A 209 -5.56 1.31 -17.12
N TYR A 210 -6.38 0.68 -16.28
CA TYR A 210 -7.59 1.30 -15.72
C TYR A 210 -7.37 1.85 -14.31
N TYR A 211 -6.35 1.36 -13.59
CA TYR A 211 -6.12 1.75 -12.20
C TYR A 211 -4.75 2.38 -11.95
N ASP A 212 -3.65 1.64 -12.11
CA ASP A 212 -2.33 2.12 -11.66
C ASP A 212 -1.19 1.94 -12.67
N HIS A 213 -1.49 1.42 -13.86
CA HIS A 213 -0.56 1.24 -14.96
C HIS A 213 0.66 0.37 -14.60
N GLN A 214 0.53 -0.51 -13.61
CA GLN A 214 1.54 -1.51 -13.26
C GLN A 214 1.14 -2.89 -13.77
N TYR A 215 2.10 -3.81 -13.89
CA TYR A 215 1.84 -5.21 -14.28
C TYR A 215 0.75 -5.84 -13.42
N PHE A 216 -0.10 -6.71 -13.96
CA PHE A 216 -1.01 -7.47 -13.11
C PHE A 216 -0.23 -8.35 -12.12
N SER A 217 -0.82 -8.59 -10.95
CA SER A 217 -0.18 -9.40 -9.91
C SER A 217 -0.27 -10.88 -10.24
N ASP A 218 0.81 -11.59 -9.96
CA ASP A 218 0.93 -13.02 -10.17
C ASP A 218 1.42 -13.70 -8.88
N ILE A 219 1.04 -14.97 -8.71
CA ILE A 219 1.54 -15.83 -7.64
C ILE A 219 2.82 -16.51 -8.08
N TYR A 220 3.84 -16.45 -7.22
CA TYR A 220 5.13 -17.09 -7.39
C TYR A 220 5.34 -18.12 -6.29
N LEU A 221 5.94 -19.26 -6.64
CA LEU A 221 6.33 -20.32 -5.70
C LEU A 221 7.84 -20.46 -5.68
N SER A 222 8.42 -20.49 -4.48
CA SER A 222 9.80 -20.91 -4.23
C SER A 222 9.82 -22.11 -3.28
N LYS A 223 10.81 -22.98 -3.45
CA LYS A 223 11.02 -24.18 -2.62
C LYS A 223 12.24 -23.98 -1.72
N TRP A 224 12.14 -24.38 -0.47
CA TRP A 224 13.27 -24.39 0.46
C TRP A 224 14.22 -25.54 0.12
N ASP A 225 15.50 -25.23 -0.05
CA ASP A 225 16.56 -26.20 -0.19
C ASP A 225 17.35 -26.28 1.13
N SER A 226 17.17 -27.39 1.85
CA SER A 226 17.84 -27.63 3.13
C SER A 226 19.34 -27.92 3.00
N LEU A 227 19.84 -28.27 1.81
CA LEU A 227 21.27 -28.51 1.60
C LEU A 227 22.02 -27.19 1.49
N THR A 228 21.43 -26.22 0.80
CA THR A 228 22.02 -24.89 0.60
C THR A 228 21.53 -23.85 1.59
N ASN A 229 20.51 -24.15 2.40
CA ASN A 229 19.80 -23.21 3.28
C ASN A 229 19.29 -21.97 2.53
N ASN A 230 18.78 -22.17 1.32
CA ASN A 230 18.31 -21.09 0.46
C ASN A 230 16.97 -21.43 -0.20
N TRP A 231 16.25 -20.38 -0.56
CA TRP A 231 15.07 -20.48 -1.40
C TRP A 231 15.47 -20.65 -2.87
N SER A 232 14.78 -21.55 -3.58
CA SER A 232 14.97 -21.72 -5.03
C SER A 232 14.55 -20.47 -5.80
N LYS A 233 14.97 -20.36 -7.07
CA LYS A 233 14.43 -19.34 -7.97
C LYS A 233 12.89 -19.46 -8.01
N PRO A 234 12.14 -18.37 -7.77
CA PRO A 234 10.68 -18.41 -7.81
C PRO A 234 10.15 -18.66 -9.22
N SER A 235 8.99 -19.31 -9.31
CA SER A 235 8.31 -19.62 -10.57
C SER A 235 6.83 -19.28 -10.49
N ASN A 236 6.30 -18.59 -11.51
CA ASN A 236 4.87 -18.37 -11.73
C ASN A 236 4.24 -19.42 -12.68
N LYS A 237 5.00 -20.45 -13.10
CA LYS A 237 4.49 -21.55 -13.91
C LYS A 237 3.71 -22.56 -13.05
N LEU A 238 2.59 -22.10 -12.52
CA LEU A 238 1.74 -22.83 -11.57
C LEU A 238 0.46 -23.36 -12.24
N GLY A 239 0.54 -23.69 -13.53
CA GLY A 239 -0.61 -24.18 -14.31
C GLY A 239 -1.72 -23.11 -14.45
N ARG A 240 -2.89 -23.39 -13.86
CA ARG A 240 -4.09 -22.54 -13.93
C ARG A 240 -4.27 -21.64 -12.71
N ILE A 241 -3.26 -21.54 -11.84
CA ILE A 241 -3.28 -20.65 -10.66
C ILE A 241 -3.28 -19.19 -11.11
N ASN A 242 -2.32 -18.77 -11.93
CA ASN A 242 -2.31 -17.41 -12.49
C ASN A 242 -3.16 -17.32 -13.76
N THR A 243 -3.74 -16.15 -13.99
CA THR A 243 -4.46 -15.72 -15.17
C THR A 243 -3.72 -14.56 -15.83
N GLU A 244 -4.35 -13.83 -16.76
CA GLU A 244 -3.75 -12.62 -17.36
C GLU A 244 -4.17 -11.34 -16.60
N PHE A 245 -4.86 -11.51 -15.46
CA PHE A 245 -5.38 -10.45 -14.60
C PHE A 245 -4.78 -10.59 -13.19
N TYR A 246 -5.44 -10.03 -12.17
CA TYR A 246 -4.96 -10.12 -10.80
C TYR A 246 -5.18 -11.50 -10.20
N ASP A 247 -4.07 -12.18 -9.87
CA ASP A 247 -4.03 -13.31 -8.97
C ASP A 247 -3.06 -13.01 -7.82
N ALA A 248 -3.44 -13.34 -6.58
CA ALA A 248 -2.59 -13.10 -5.42
C ALA A 248 -2.68 -14.25 -4.40
N SER A 249 -1.55 -14.55 -3.76
CA SER A 249 -1.44 -15.52 -2.68
C SER A 249 -2.17 -14.98 -1.44
N LEU A 250 -2.97 -15.81 -0.78
CA LEU A 250 -3.60 -15.46 0.50
C LEU A 250 -3.05 -16.36 1.61
N SER A 251 -3.31 -17.66 1.55
CA SER A 251 -2.78 -18.60 2.56
C SER A 251 -2.60 -20.02 2.02
N PHE A 252 -1.65 -20.75 2.60
CA PHE A 252 -1.66 -22.21 2.57
C PHE A 252 -2.72 -22.78 3.54
N LYS A 253 -3.18 -23.99 3.20
CA LYS A 253 -3.91 -24.90 4.07
C LYS A 253 -2.95 -25.96 4.62
N ALA A 254 -3.37 -26.69 5.65
CA ALA A 254 -2.58 -27.74 6.29
C ALA A 254 -2.19 -28.89 5.34
N ASP A 255 -3.02 -29.19 4.34
CA ASP A 255 -2.79 -30.23 3.32
C ASP A 255 -1.98 -29.74 2.12
N ASN A 256 -1.33 -28.58 2.25
CA ASN A 256 -0.71 -27.82 1.16
C ASN A 256 -1.68 -27.35 0.08
N SER A 257 -3.01 -27.49 0.21
CA SER A 257 -3.92 -26.72 -0.65
C SER A 257 -3.71 -25.21 -0.42
N ILE A 258 -4.15 -24.35 -1.34
CA ILE A 258 -3.99 -22.89 -1.22
C ILE A 258 -5.31 -22.17 -1.35
N ILE A 259 -5.36 -21.01 -0.70
CA ILE A 259 -6.39 -20.00 -0.86
C ILE A 259 -5.75 -18.81 -1.59
N ILE A 260 -6.42 -18.31 -2.62
CA ILE A 260 -5.93 -17.26 -3.52
C ILE A 260 -7.00 -16.20 -3.74
N TYR A 261 -6.56 -14.98 -4.05
CA TYR A 261 -7.40 -13.89 -4.52
C TYR A 261 -7.45 -13.88 -6.04
N ARG A 262 -8.60 -13.53 -6.61
CA ARG A 262 -8.77 -13.29 -8.04
C ARG A 262 -9.60 -12.05 -8.32
N ASN A 263 -9.18 -11.29 -9.32
CA ASN A 263 -10.01 -10.27 -9.94
C ASN A 263 -9.89 -10.32 -11.46
N ILE A 264 -10.92 -10.90 -12.09
CA ILE A 264 -11.03 -11.17 -13.51
C ILE A 264 -12.31 -10.51 -14.00
N MET A 265 -12.16 -9.53 -14.89
CA MET A 265 -13.27 -8.78 -15.46
C MET A 265 -14.30 -9.72 -16.10
N GLY A 266 -15.57 -9.59 -15.71
CA GLY A 266 -16.69 -10.41 -16.21
C GLY A 266 -16.77 -11.83 -15.64
N VAL A 267 -15.85 -12.23 -14.75
CA VAL A 267 -15.85 -13.54 -14.08
C VAL A 267 -16.00 -13.41 -12.57
N THR A 268 -15.15 -12.61 -11.94
CA THR A 268 -15.26 -12.26 -10.52
C THR A 268 -16.15 -11.03 -10.36
N LYS A 269 -16.50 -10.71 -9.11
CA LYS A 269 -17.27 -9.51 -8.81
C LYS A 269 -16.34 -8.33 -8.63
N SER A 270 -15.87 -8.07 -7.41
CA SER A 270 -14.96 -6.95 -7.09
C SER A 270 -13.61 -7.42 -6.57
N GLY A 271 -13.40 -8.74 -6.51
CA GLY A 271 -12.24 -9.39 -5.91
C GLY A 271 -12.72 -10.54 -5.05
N ASP A 272 -12.45 -11.77 -5.49
CA ASP A 272 -13.07 -12.97 -4.97
C ASP A 272 -12.00 -13.93 -4.41
N ILE A 273 -12.39 -14.70 -3.39
CA ILE A 273 -11.55 -15.72 -2.76
C ILE A 273 -11.79 -17.09 -3.42
N TYR A 274 -10.71 -17.73 -3.84
CA TYR A 274 -10.69 -19.04 -4.49
C TYR A 274 -9.80 -20.00 -3.71
N GLU A 275 -9.99 -21.30 -3.92
CA GLU A 275 -9.14 -22.37 -3.41
C GLU A 275 -8.66 -23.29 -4.52
N ALA A 276 -7.46 -23.85 -4.37
CA ALA A 276 -6.91 -24.87 -5.24
C ALA A 276 -6.20 -25.96 -4.44
N SER A 277 -6.45 -27.22 -4.80
CA SER A 277 -5.87 -28.37 -4.11
C SER A 277 -4.49 -28.71 -4.67
N TYR A 278 -3.57 -29.13 -3.80
CA TYR A 278 -2.29 -29.68 -4.20
C TYR A 278 -2.42 -31.19 -4.44
N SER A 279 -1.98 -31.64 -5.62
CA SER A 279 -2.04 -33.06 -5.99
C SER A 279 -0.74 -33.79 -5.68
N LYS A 280 -0.80 -35.13 -5.65
CA LYS A 280 0.38 -36.01 -5.45
C LYS A 280 1.42 -35.92 -6.59
N ASN A 281 1.05 -35.36 -7.74
CA ASN A 281 1.93 -35.21 -8.90
C ASN A 281 2.63 -33.84 -8.93
N ASP A 282 2.74 -33.18 -7.76
CA ASP A 282 3.31 -31.85 -7.61
C ASP A 282 2.66 -30.76 -8.49
N SER A 283 1.33 -30.85 -8.65
CA SER A 283 0.56 -29.90 -9.44
C SER A 283 -0.68 -29.41 -8.71
N TRP A 284 -1.06 -28.15 -8.97
CA TRP A 284 -2.28 -27.54 -8.47
C TRP A 284 -3.48 -27.88 -9.33
N SER A 285 -4.64 -28.09 -8.70
CA SER A 285 -5.91 -28.19 -9.41
C SER A 285 -6.34 -26.83 -9.97
N SER A 286 -7.37 -26.82 -10.84
CA SER A 286 -7.97 -25.56 -11.29
C SER A 286 -8.63 -24.86 -10.11
N PRO A 287 -8.34 -23.57 -9.84
CA PRO A 287 -8.95 -22.87 -8.73
C PRO A 287 -10.46 -22.78 -8.87
N LYS A 288 -11.17 -22.90 -7.74
CA LYS A 288 -12.63 -22.77 -7.63
C LYS A 288 -12.97 -21.76 -6.54
N PRO A 289 -14.15 -21.11 -6.56
CA PRO A 289 -14.56 -20.25 -5.47
C PRO A 289 -14.44 -20.97 -4.12
N ILE A 290 -14.03 -20.26 -3.07
CA ILE A 290 -13.88 -20.85 -1.74
C ILE A 290 -15.18 -21.52 -1.30
N LEU A 291 -15.09 -22.74 -0.76
CA LEU A 291 -16.25 -23.56 -0.40
C LEU A 291 -17.22 -23.83 -1.56
N TYR A 292 -16.75 -23.95 -2.82
CA TYR A 292 -17.60 -24.11 -4.02
C TYR A 292 -18.64 -25.24 -3.97
N LYS A 293 -18.41 -26.27 -3.14
CA LYS A 293 -19.37 -27.37 -2.93
C LYS A 293 -20.64 -26.90 -2.21
N ASN A 294 -20.54 -25.83 -1.43
CA ASN A 294 -21.65 -25.16 -0.77
C ASN A 294 -21.83 -23.76 -1.37
N LYS A 295 -22.51 -23.70 -2.53
CA LYS A 295 -22.71 -22.46 -3.29
C LYS A 295 -23.37 -21.35 -2.48
N ALA A 296 -24.26 -21.69 -1.54
CA ALA A 296 -24.96 -20.71 -0.72
C ALA A 296 -23.97 -19.91 0.15
N ILE A 297 -23.08 -20.61 0.89
CA ILE A 297 -22.06 -19.95 1.71
C ILE A 297 -20.95 -19.35 0.84
N SER A 298 -20.52 -20.04 -0.22
CA SER A 298 -19.51 -19.52 -1.16
C SER A 298 -19.89 -18.15 -1.73
N ASN A 299 -21.16 -17.98 -2.15
CA ASN A 299 -21.68 -16.70 -2.65
C ASN A 299 -21.83 -15.62 -1.57
N LYS A 300 -21.82 -16.02 -0.29
CA LYS A 300 -21.85 -15.10 0.84
C LYS A 300 -20.46 -14.73 1.31
N ILE A 301 -19.45 -15.54 1.04
CA ILE A 301 -18.04 -15.15 1.20
C ILE A 301 -17.59 -14.28 0.03
N ASN A 302 -17.88 -14.66 -1.22
CA ASN A 302 -17.61 -13.83 -2.40
C ASN A 302 -18.85 -13.02 -2.75
N SER A 303 -19.02 -11.86 -2.13
CA SER A 303 -20.17 -10.97 -2.32
C SER A 303 -19.93 -10.00 -3.49
N SER A 304 -20.80 -9.01 -3.69
CA SER A 304 -20.57 -7.97 -4.70
C SER A 304 -19.48 -6.96 -4.33
N TYR A 305 -18.95 -7.06 -3.11
CA TYR A 305 -17.90 -6.19 -2.57
C TYR A 305 -16.52 -6.83 -2.75
N PHE A 306 -15.45 -6.09 -2.49
CA PHE A 306 -14.11 -6.65 -2.43
C PHE A 306 -13.95 -7.62 -1.26
N GLU A 307 -13.41 -8.80 -1.53
CA GLU A 307 -12.94 -9.76 -0.53
C GLU A 307 -11.51 -10.23 -0.78
N SER A 308 -10.74 -10.38 0.30
CA SER A 308 -9.33 -10.77 0.20
C SER A 308 -8.78 -11.30 1.54
N SER A 309 -7.45 -11.45 1.61
CA SER A 309 -6.67 -11.78 2.82
C SER A 309 -7.19 -12.99 3.58
N ALA A 310 -7.69 -14.00 2.89
CA ALA A 310 -8.30 -15.14 3.55
C ALA A 310 -7.27 -16.09 4.16
N SER A 311 -7.52 -16.57 5.36
CA SER A 311 -6.69 -17.53 6.08
C SER A 311 -7.57 -18.53 6.85
N ILE A 312 -7.09 -19.76 7.06
CA ILE A 312 -7.85 -20.86 7.64
C ILE A 312 -7.08 -21.56 8.76
N THR A 313 -7.78 -22.04 9.79
CA THR A 313 -7.19 -22.83 10.88
C THR A 313 -6.74 -24.23 10.39
N GLU A 314 -5.79 -24.86 11.09
CA GLU A 314 -5.25 -26.18 10.71
C GLU A 314 -6.34 -27.27 10.65
N ASP A 315 -7.32 -27.19 11.53
CA ASP A 315 -8.48 -28.09 11.61
C ASP A 315 -9.63 -27.72 10.65
N GLU A 316 -9.46 -26.65 9.87
CA GLU A 316 -10.46 -26.05 8.98
C GLU A 316 -11.77 -25.61 9.67
N SER A 317 -11.77 -25.47 10.99
CA SER A 317 -12.95 -25.04 11.75
C SER A 317 -13.33 -23.59 11.48
N PHE A 318 -12.37 -22.73 11.14
CA PHE A 318 -12.60 -21.32 10.89
C PHE A 318 -11.85 -20.81 9.66
N ILE A 319 -12.53 -20.01 8.85
CA ILE A 319 -11.92 -19.22 7.78
C ILE A 319 -12.14 -17.74 8.13
N TYR A 320 -11.06 -16.99 8.20
CA TYR A 320 -11.05 -15.53 8.36
C TYR A 320 -10.77 -14.88 7.02
N PHE A 321 -11.38 -13.74 6.75
CA PHE A 321 -11.15 -12.97 5.52
C PHE A 321 -11.51 -11.51 5.74
N VAL A 322 -11.06 -10.63 4.84
CA VAL A 322 -11.45 -9.21 4.88
C VAL A 322 -12.50 -8.89 3.84
N SER A 323 -13.39 -7.94 4.15
CA SER A 323 -14.41 -7.47 3.22
C SER A 323 -14.75 -5.99 3.44
N GLU A 324 -15.10 -5.28 2.38
CA GLU A 324 -15.55 -3.86 2.40
C GLU A 324 -17.08 -3.72 2.43
N ARG A 325 -17.82 -4.76 2.85
CA ARG A 325 -19.28 -4.73 2.89
C ARG A 325 -19.79 -3.55 3.72
N VAL A 326 -20.84 -2.90 3.23
CA VAL A 326 -21.47 -1.74 3.89
C VAL A 326 -21.98 -2.03 5.31
N SER A 327 -22.29 -3.29 5.62
CA SER A 327 -22.70 -3.70 6.98
C SER A 327 -21.54 -3.81 7.96
N GLY A 328 -20.32 -3.46 7.54
CA GLY A 328 -19.13 -3.39 8.37
C GLY A 328 -19.11 -2.20 9.33
N PHE A 329 -18.10 -2.18 10.17
CA PHE A 329 -17.75 -1.15 11.14
C PHE A 329 -16.83 -0.08 10.54
N GLY A 330 -15.79 -0.49 9.82
CA GLY A 330 -14.80 0.37 9.19
C GLY A 330 -14.94 0.46 7.67
N LYS A 331 -13.82 0.74 7.01
CA LYS A 331 -13.69 0.72 5.55
C LYS A 331 -13.56 -0.71 5.03
N THR A 332 -12.64 -1.47 5.60
CA THR A 332 -12.50 -2.92 5.39
C THR A 332 -12.43 -3.58 6.74
N ASP A 333 -13.17 -4.67 6.91
CA ASP A 333 -13.27 -5.36 8.18
C ASP A 333 -12.89 -6.83 8.05
N ILE A 334 -12.50 -7.43 9.17
CA ILE A 334 -12.31 -8.86 9.31
C ILE A 334 -13.66 -9.53 9.61
N TYR A 335 -13.95 -10.55 8.81
CA TYR A 335 -15.07 -11.48 8.94
C TYR A 335 -14.54 -12.89 9.16
N CYS A 336 -15.41 -13.77 9.63
CA CYS A 336 -15.15 -15.19 9.70
C CYS A 336 -16.35 -16.04 9.29
N VAL A 337 -16.09 -17.28 8.88
CA VAL A 337 -17.08 -18.35 8.82
C VAL A 337 -16.61 -19.52 9.67
N LYS A 338 -17.54 -20.14 10.40
CA LYS A 338 -17.32 -21.30 11.24
C LYS A 338 -17.84 -22.56 10.55
N LYS A 339 -17.10 -23.66 10.61
CA LYS A 339 -17.57 -24.96 10.15
C LYS A 339 -18.59 -25.54 11.14
N GLU A 340 -19.75 -25.96 10.62
CA GLU A 340 -20.88 -26.50 11.37
C GLU A 340 -21.25 -27.88 10.79
N GLY A 341 -20.52 -28.91 11.25
CA GLY A 341 -20.63 -30.27 10.71
C GLY A 341 -20.18 -30.34 9.24
N LYS A 342 -21.14 -30.56 8.34
CA LYS A 342 -20.89 -30.55 6.88
C LYS A 342 -21.16 -29.19 6.22
N ASN A 343 -21.65 -28.23 6.99
CA ASN A 343 -22.01 -26.89 6.53
C ASN A 343 -21.07 -25.84 7.14
N TYR A 344 -21.31 -24.57 6.85
CA TYR A 344 -20.61 -23.43 7.43
C TYR A 344 -21.65 -22.40 7.87
N SER A 345 -21.30 -21.62 8.90
CA SER A 345 -22.07 -20.45 9.30
C SER A 345 -22.07 -19.41 8.18
N GLU A 346 -23.00 -18.46 8.31
CA GLU A 346 -22.92 -17.19 7.60
C GLU A 346 -21.62 -16.44 7.98
N PRO A 347 -21.11 -15.56 7.10
CA PRO A 347 -20.04 -14.64 7.47
C PRO A 347 -20.43 -13.72 8.63
N ILE A 348 -19.62 -13.72 9.67
CA ILE A 348 -19.82 -12.92 10.89
C ILE A 348 -18.69 -11.90 10.97
N ASN A 349 -19.05 -10.61 11.12
CA ASN A 349 -18.08 -9.54 11.36
C ASN A 349 -17.50 -9.69 12.78
N LEU A 350 -16.19 -9.54 12.96
CA LEU A 350 -15.56 -9.72 14.28
C LEU A 350 -15.83 -8.56 15.27
N GLY A 351 -16.64 -7.58 14.87
CA GLY A 351 -17.09 -6.48 15.72
C GLY A 351 -16.00 -5.43 15.99
N ASN A 352 -16.38 -4.38 16.71
CA ASN A 352 -15.52 -3.22 17.00
C ASN A 352 -14.40 -3.49 18.02
N ASN A 353 -14.36 -4.67 18.63
CA ASN A 353 -13.20 -5.15 19.40
C ASN A 353 -12.00 -5.38 18.46
N ILE A 354 -12.25 -5.99 17.29
CA ILE A 354 -11.20 -6.37 16.33
C ILE A 354 -11.11 -5.42 15.14
N ASN A 355 -12.24 -4.92 14.67
CA ASN A 355 -12.30 -3.96 13.57
C ASN A 355 -12.25 -2.52 14.10
N SER A 356 -11.65 -1.61 13.33
CA SER A 356 -11.52 -0.19 13.63
C SER A 356 -12.33 0.63 12.62
N PRO A 357 -12.48 1.96 12.81
CA PRO A 357 -13.09 2.80 11.77
C PRO A 357 -12.26 2.89 10.47
N GLY A 358 -11.02 2.37 10.47
CA GLY A 358 -10.10 2.37 9.34
C GLY A 358 -10.22 1.13 8.47
N ASP A 359 -9.10 0.73 7.87
CA ASP A 359 -8.98 -0.47 7.04
C ASP A 359 -8.26 -1.57 7.83
N GLU A 360 -8.94 -2.69 8.10
CA GLU A 360 -8.31 -3.96 8.46
C GLU A 360 -7.99 -4.77 7.21
N LYS A 361 -6.73 -5.19 7.08
CA LYS A 361 -6.20 -5.91 5.92
C LYS A 361 -5.31 -7.09 6.35
N CYS A 362 -4.99 -7.95 5.39
CA CYS A 362 -3.91 -8.94 5.49
C CYS A 362 -4.05 -9.87 6.71
N VAL A 363 -5.29 -10.30 7.00
CA VAL A 363 -5.56 -11.20 8.12
C VAL A 363 -4.88 -12.55 7.92
N PHE A 364 -4.24 -13.03 8.97
CA PHE A 364 -3.58 -14.32 9.03
C PHE A 364 -3.92 -14.98 10.36
N ILE A 365 -4.43 -16.21 10.29
CA ILE A 365 -4.66 -17.04 11.48
C ILE A 365 -3.52 -18.07 11.58
N HIS A 366 -2.80 -18.07 12.71
CA HIS A 366 -1.78 -19.07 12.96
C HIS A 366 -2.43 -20.47 13.02
N PRO A 367 -1.76 -21.55 12.55
CA PRO A 367 -2.28 -22.92 12.56
C PRO A 367 -2.89 -23.38 13.90
N SER A 368 -2.38 -22.87 15.03
CA SER A 368 -2.92 -23.16 16.37
C SER A 368 -4.37 -22.71 16.59
N GLY A 369 -4.89 -21.77 15.79
CA GLY A 369 -6.25 -21.23 15.92
C GLY A 369 -6.43 -20.15 17.00
N ASP A 370 -5.39 -19.91 17.82
CA ASP A 370 -5.47 -19.02 18.98
C ASP A 370 -4.68 -17.71 18.83
N LEU A 371 -4.08 -17.47 17.66
CA LEU A 371 -3.26 -16.29 17.38
C LEU A 371 -3.59 -15.72 16.00
N LEU A 372 -4.26 -14.56 15.99
CA LEU A 372 -4.68 -13.85 14.78
C LEU A 372 -3.78 -12.64 14.57
N PHE A 373 -3.29 -12.44 13.35
CA PHE A 373 -2.59 -11.24 12.93
C PHE A 373 -3.38 -10.53 11.84
N PHE A 374 -3.21 -9.22 11.78
CA PHE A 374 -3.75 -8.38 10.70
C PHE A 374 -3.03 -7.04 10.71
N THR A 375 -3.27 -6.21 9.69
CA THR A 375 -2.79 -4.83 9.65
C THR A 375 -3.93 -3.84 9.72
N SER A 376 -3.74 -2.71 10.39
CA SER A 376 -4.75 -1.65 10.51
C SER A 376 -4.14 -0.25 10.40
N ASN A 377 -4.92 0.71 9.88
CA ASN A 377 -4.59 2.15 9.86
C ASN A 377 -5.55 3.01 10.69
N GLY A 378 -6.53 2.41 11.36
CA GLY A 378 -7.64 3.11 12.02
C GLY A 378 -7.53 3.19 13.54
N ARG A 379 -6.39 2.75 14.11
CA ARG A 379 -6.16 2.64 15.55
C ARG A 379 -5.31 3.79 16.07
N ASP A 380 -5.56 4.20 17.31
CA ASP A 380 -4.77 5.24 17.98
C ASP A 380 -3.35 4.73 18.28
N GLU A 381 -3.22 3.47 18.71
CA GLU A 381 -1.95 2.77 18.96
C GLU A 381 -1.26 2.35 17.65
N SER A 382 -0.87 3.32 16.82
CA SER A 382 -0.20 3.11 15.53
C SER A 382 1.12 3.87 15.46
N ILE A 383 2.15 3.24 14.94
CA ILE A 383 3.50 3.77 14.76
C ILE A 383 3.62 4.44 13.39
N GLY A 384 2.97 3.89 12.37
CA GLY A 384 3.02 4.32 10.98
C GLY A 384 1.66 4.43 10.32
N SER A 385 1.62 4.11 9.03
CA SER A 385 0.45 4.18 8.16
C SER A 385 -0.45 2.96 8.32
N TYR A 386 0.11 1.77 8.08
CA TYR A 386 -0.49 0.50 8.48
C TYR A 386 0.51 -0.24 9.35
N ASP A 387 0.01 -0.69 10.49
CA ASP A 387 0.78 -1.39 11.49
C ASP A 387 0.26 -2.82 11.63
N VAL A 388 1.15 -3.76 11.93
CA VAL A 388 0.79 -5.14 12.30
C VAL A 388 0.29 -5.18 13.74
N TYR A 389 -0.88 -5.80 13.92
CA TYR A 389 -1.48 -6.11 15.20
C TYR A 389 -1.67 -7.62 15.35
N TYR A 390 -1.75 -8.07 16.60
CA TYR A 390 -2.13 -9.44 16.91
C TYR A 390 -3.13 -9.55 18.06
N CYS A 391 -3.94 -10.60 18.01
CA CYS A 391 -4.91 -10.99 19.03
C CYS A 391 -4.67 -12.43 19.46
N THR A 392 -4.97 -12.73 20.73
CA THR A 392 -4.89 -14.08 21.29
C THR A 392 -6.25 -14.57 21.77
N GLY A 393 -6.47 -15.89 21.83
CA GLY A 393 -7.61 -16.50 22.54
C GLY A 393 -8.65 -17.20 21.66
N GLY A 394 -8.60 -17.04 20.34
CA GLY A 394 -9.46 -17.76 19.39
C GLY A 394 -10.83 -17.13 19.19
N TYR A 395 -11.60 -17.66 18.23
CA TYR A 395 -12.82 -17.05 17.65
C TYR A 395 -13.77 -16.35 18.65
N ASN A 396 -14.11 -17.01 19.76
CA ASN A 396 -15.09 -16.49 20.73
C ASN A 396 -14.47 -15.69 21.89
N ASN A 397 -13.15 -15.53 21.90
CA ASN A 397 -12.43 -14.97 23.05
C ASN A 397 -11.16 -14.21 22.62
N TRP A 398 -11.23 -13.51 21.48
CA TRP A 398 -10.14 -12.67 21.04
C TRP A 398 -9.86 -11.55 22.05
N SER A 399 -8.61 -11.43 22.46
CA SER A 399 -8.11 -10.26 23.19
C SER A 399 -8.18 -9.02 22.32
N GLU A 400 -8.19 -7.85 22.96
CA GLU A 400 -7.95 -6.57 22.29
C GLU A 400 -6.68 -6.64 21.41
N PRO A 401 -6.69 -6.06 20.21
CA PRO A 401 -5.55 -6.03 19.31
C PRO A 401 -4.35 -5.33 19.92
N LYS A 402 -3.19 -5.99 19.90
CA LYS A 402 -1.92 -5.44 20.36
C LYS A 402 -1.04 -5.08 19.18
N ASN A 403 -0.59 -3.83 19.12
CA ASN A 403 0.44 -3.42 18.17
C ASN A 403 1.71 -4.26 18.41
N ILE A 404 2.28 -4.87 17.37
CA ILE A 404 3.44 -5.76 17.53
C ILE A 404 4.72 -5.01 17.92
N GLY A 405 4.75 -3.69 17.74
CA GLY A 405 5.81 -2.79 18.18
C GLY A 405 7.02 -2.72 17.25
N ARG A 406 8.02 -1.93 17.66
CA ARG A 406 9.30 -1.79 16.95
C ARG A 406 10.23 -2.99 17.23
N PRO A 407 11.07 -3.39 16.27
CA PRO A 407 11.31 -2.77 14.96
C PRO A 407 10.39 -3.27 13.84
N ILE A 408 9.43 -4.15 14.11
CA ILE A 408 8.57 -4.72 13.07
C ILE A 408 7.67 -3.65 12.47
N ASN A 409 6.95 -2.90 13.32
CA ASN A 409 6.21 -1.74 12.85
C ASN A 409 7.14 -0.53 12.75
N THR A 410 7.00 0.22 11.65
CA THR A 410 7.78 1.41 11.37
C THR A 410 6.87 2.62 11.21
N THR A 411 7.42 3.78 10.83
CA THR A 411 6.60 4.94 10.45
C THR A 411 5.98 4.81 9.06
N LEU A 412 6.34 3.75 8.32
CA LEU A 412 5.92 3.48 6.95
C LEU A 412 4.67 2.61 6.94
N GLU A 413 4.63 1.61 6.06
CA GLU A 413 3.51 0.71 5.90
C GLU A 413 4.01 -0.74 5.90
N GLU A 414 3.53 -1.50 6.89
CA GLU A 414 3.67 -2.95 6.93
C GLU A 414 2.38 -3.56 6.38
N LYS A 415 2.49 -4.44 5.37
CA LYS A 415 1.33 -4.96 4.63
C LYS A 415 0.90 -6.33 5.11
N THR A 416 1.69 -7.34 4.82
CA THR A 416 1.26 -8.75 4.93
C THR A 416 2.18 -9.49 5.85
N ILE A 417 1.64 -10.27 6.79
CA ILE A 417 2.41 -11.08 7.71
C ILE A 417 1.95 -12.54 7.66
N ASN A 418 2.91 -13.45 7.71
CA ASN A 418 2.68 -14.88 7.83
C ASN A 418 3.71 -15.46 8.79
N ILE A 419 3.28 -16.33 9.71
CA ILE A 419 4.14 -16.85 10.78
C ILE A 419 4.37 -18.36 10.58
N SER A 420 5.61 -18.81 10.80
CA SER A 420 5.96 -20.23 10.82
C SER A 420 5.21 -20.99 11.92
N LYS A 421 4.99 -22.30 11.74
CA LYS A 421 4.23 -23.13 12.70
C LYS A 421 4.76 -23.09 14.14
N ASP A 422 6.07 -22.91 14.30
CA ASP A 422 6.73 -22.82 15.60
C ASP A 422 6.61 -21.44 16.26
N GLY A 423 6.02 -20.45 15.57
CA GLY A 423 5.83 -19.09 16.07
C GLY A 423 7.10 -18.24 16.11
N ASN A 424 8.23 -18.72 15.60
CA ASN A 424 9.53 -18.06 15.78
C ASN A 424 9.92 -17.16 14.59
N THR A 425 9.37 -17.41 13.41
CA THR A 425 9.72 -16.66 12.19
C THR A 425 8.48 -16.01 11.60
N ALA A 426 8.55 -14.71 11.34
CA ALA A 426 7.60 -14.01 10.50
C ALA A 426 8.15 -13.78 9.10
N PHE A 427 7.30 -13.92 8.09
CA PHE A 427 7.52 -13.45 6.73
C PHE A 427 6.63 -12.25 6.50
N VAL A 428 7.24 -11.10 6.20
CA VAL A 428 6.54 -9.83 6.07
C VAL A 428 6.76 -9.25 4.68
N GLY A 429 5.69 -8.81 4.03
CA GLY A 429 5.75 -7.91 2.88
C GLY A 429 5.56 -6.48 3.35
N GLY A 430 6.47 -5.57 3.01
CA GLY A 430 6.41 -4.19 3.50
C GLY A 430 7.51 -3.30 2.94
N TYR A 431 7.50 -2.03 3.36
CA TYR A 431 8.45 -1.01 2.91
C TYR A 431 9.50 -0.75 3.99
N TYR A 432 10.41 -1.69 4.22
CA TYR A 432 11.56 -1.41 5.08
C TYR A 432 12.69 -0.76 4.27
N SER A 433 13.48 0.09 4.91
CA SER A 433 14.69 0.69 4.30
C SER A 433 15.88 -0.28 4.25
N ILE A 434 15.78 -1.43 4.94
CA ILE A 434 16.90 -2.38 5.14
C ILE A 434 17.15 -3.17 3.86
N ASN A 435 18.26 -2.87 3.16
CA ASN A 435 18.69 -3.57 1.94
C ASN A 435 17.59 -3.69 0.87
N ASN A 436 16.70 -2.68 0.78
CA ASN A 436 15.57 -2.68 -0.13
C ASN A 436 16.00 -2.88 -1.59
N GLN A 437 15.37 -3.82 -2.30
CA GLN A 437 15.67 -4.17 -3.68
C GLN A 437 14.76 -3.45 -4.67
N GLY A 438 13.52 -3.14 -4.27
CA GLY A 438 12.47 -2.62 -5.15
C GLY A 438 11.48 -1.69 -4.43
N ASP A 439 10.20 -1.88 -4.74
CA ASP A 439 9.10 -1.12 -4.12
C ASP A 439 8.79 -1.72 -2.74
N ALA A 440 7.79 -2.61 -2.64
CA ALA A 440 7.64 -3.48 -1.48
C ALA A 440 8.51 -4.73 -1.64
N ASP A 441 9.18 -5.15 -0.57
CA ASP A 441 10.03 -6.33 -0.54
C ASP A 441 9.49 -7.34 0.49
N LEU A 442 9.92 -8.60 0.36
CA LEU A 442 9.73 -9.61 1.40
C LEU A 442 10.91 -9.65 2.37
N TYR A 443 10.57 -9.81 3.64
CA TYR A 443 11.48 -9.85 4.77
C TYR A 443 11.20 -11.08 5.61
N LYS A 444 12.27 -11.69 6.12
CA LYS A 444 12.23 -12.72 7.16
C LYS A 444 12.61 -12.06 8.48
N ILE A 445 11.78 -12.24 9.50
CA ILE A 445 11.96 -11.64 10.82
C ILE A 445 12.00 -12.73 11.89
N ASP A 446 13.05 -12.73 12.71
CA ASP A 446 13.07 -13.54 13.94
C ASP A 446 12.23 -12.86 15.02
N ILE A 447 11.14 -13.52 15.39
CA ILE A 447 10.18 -13.06 16.40
C ILE A 447 10.12 -13.98 17.62
N SER A 448 11.07 -14.91 17.76
CA SER A 448 11.12 -15.87 18.88
C SER A 448 11.10 -15.20 20.26
N SER A 449 11.68 -14.00 20.36
CA SER A 449 11.69 -13.21 21.60
C SER A 449 10.31 -12.73 22.06
N LEU A 450 9.31 -12.70 21.17
CA LEU A 450 7.94 -12.28 21.50
C LEU A 450 7.16 -13.36 22.27
N ASN A 451 7.59 -14.64 22.22
CA ASN A 451 6.93 -15.75 22.90
C ASN A 451 5.40 -15.82 22.67
N LEU A 452 4.97 -15.62 21.43
CA LEU A 452 3.54 -15.48 21.09
C LEU A 452 2.73 -16.77 21.21
N LEU A 453 3.40 -17.93 21.14
CA LEU A 453 2.78 -19.23 21.38
C LEU A 453 3.11 -19.69 22.80
N LYS A 454 2.07 -20.14 23.52
CA LYS A 454 2.27 -20.82 24.80
C LYS A 454 2.93 -22.18 24.53
N LYS A 455 4.04 -22.45 25.22
CA LYS A 455 4.74 -23.74 25.18
C LYS A 455 3.96 -24.82 25.90
#